data_AF-A0A7J3T9T4-F1
#
_entry.id   AF-A0A7J3T9T4-F1
#
_cell.length_a   1.000
_cell.length_b   1.000
_cell.length_c   1.000
_cell.angle_alpha   90.00
_cell.angle_beta   90.00
_cell.angle_gamma   90.00
#
_symmetry.space_group_name_H-M   'P 1'
#
loop_
_entity.id
_entity.type
_entity.pdbx_description
1 polymer ?
#
loop_
_entity_poly.entity_id
_entity_poly.type
_entity_poly.pdbx_seq_one_letter_code
_entity_poly.pdbx_strand_id
1 'polypeptide(L)' 'SRVLNNDPGLGVVRHADAGYEIAIRTAKEKGIWMPMLK' A
#
# COMPACT_ATOMS: atom_id res chain seq x y z
N SER A 1 16.89 6.05 1.43
CA SER A 1 15.61 5.74 0.77
C SER A 1 14.53 5.26 1.76
N ARG A 2 14.34 5.94 2.92
CA ARG A 2 13.32 5.53 3.92
C ARG A 2 12.04 6.34 3.76
N VAL A 3 12.15 7.66 3.90
CA VAL A 3 11.01 8.60 3.87
C VAL A 3 10.25 8.55 2.54
N LEU A 4 10.96 8.66 1.41
CA LEU A 4 10.33 8.68 0.08
C LEU A 4 9.73 7.33 -0.36
N ASN A 5 9.94 6.25 0.39
CA ASN A 5 9.27 4.98 0.16
C ASN A 5 8.09 4.80 1.11
N ASN A 6 8.25 5.19 2.39
CA ASN A 6 7.24 5.03 3.41
C ASN A 6 6.08 6.02 3.27
N ASP A 7 6.38 7.28 2.94
CA ASP A 7 5.37 8.34 2.79
C ASP A 7 4.34 8.02 1.69
N PRO A 8 4.74 7.70 0.45
CA PRO A 8 3.77 7.25 -0.56
C PRO A 8 3.19 5.86 -0.23
N GLY A 9 3.95 4.97 0.39
CA GLY A 9 3.49 3.65 0.80
C GLY A 9 2.30 3.71 1.76
N LEU A 10 2.30 4.65 2.69
CA LEU A 10 1.17 4.89 3.61
C LEU A 10 -0.09 5.34 2.85
N GLY A 11 0.07 6.17 1.82
CA GLY A 11 -1.03 6.56 0.94
C GLY A 11 -1.67 5.36 0.25
N VAL A 12 -0.86 4.45 -0.30
CA VAL A 12 -1.34 3.21 -0.92
C VAL A 12 -2.08 2.33 0.09
N VAL A 13 -1.52 2.13 1.29
CA VAL A 13 -2.16 1.35 2.37
C VAL A 13 -3.52 1.93 2.73
N ARG A 14 -3.63 3.26 2.88
CA ARG A 14 -4.90 3.92 3.23
C ARG A 14 -5.99 3.71 2.17
N HIS A 15 -5.64 3.76 0.89
CA HIS A 15 -6.60 3.50 -0.18
C HIS A 15 -6.95 2.00 -0.29
N ALA A 16 -5.99 1.11 -0.05
CA ALA A 16 -6.24 -0.32 -0.03
C ALA A 16 -7.18 -0.72 1.12
N ASP A 17 -7.02 -0.11 2.30
CA ASP A 17 -7.91 -0.31 3.46
C ASP A 17 -9.35 0.16 3.20
N ALA A 18 -9.51 1.23 2.40
CA ALA A 18 -10.82 1.69 1.92
C ALA A 18 -11.42 0.83 0.79
N GLY A 19 -10.74 -0.23 0.34
CA GLY A 19 -11.24 -1.16 -0.67
C GLY A 19 -10.96 -0.78 -2.13
N TYR A 20 -10.09 0.18 -2.40
CA TYR A 20 -9.73 0.53 -3.78
C TYR A 20 -8.88 -0.58 -4.41
N GLU A 21 -9.42 -1.27 -5.42
CA GLU A 21 -8.75 -2.39 -6.11
C GLU A 21 -7.38 -2.01 -6.68
N ILE A 22 -7.26 -0.80 -7.25
CA ILE A 22 -5.99 -0.32 -7.79
C ILE A 22 -4.90 -0.20 -6.71
N ALA A 23 -5.28 0.20 -5.49
CA ALA A 23 -4.37 0.32 -4.36
C ALA A 23 -3.98 -1.06 -3.82
N ILE A 24 -4.94 -1.99 -3.73
CA ILE A 24 -4.68 -3.40 -3.37
C ILE A 24 -3.68 -4.03 -4.35
N ARG A 25 -3.89 -3.85 -5.67
CA ARG A 25 -2.97 -4.33 -6.70
C ARG A 25 -1.59 -3.69 -6.55
N THR A 26 -1.54 -2.38 -6.35
CA THR A 26 -0.29 -1.64 -6.18
C THR A 26 0.49 -2.13 -4.95
N ALA A 27 -0.20 -2.38 -3.83
CA ALA A 27 0.42 -2.91 -2.61
C ALA A 27 1.05 -4.29 -2.86
N LYS A 28 0.36 -5.17 -3.60
CA LYS A 28 0.87 -6.51 -3.99
C LYS A 28 2.06 -6.42 -4.94
N GLU A 29 1.97 -5.61 -5.99
CA GLU A 29 3.04 -5.46 -6.99
C GLU A 29 4.32 -4.83 -6.42
N LYS A 30 4.17 -3.88 -5.48
CA LYS A 30 5.30 -3.18 -4.87
C LYS A 30 5.80 -3.83 -3.57
N GLY A 31 5.17 -4.92 -3.12
CA GLY A 31 5.55 -5.63 -1.90
C GLY A 31 5.37 -4.79 -0.64
N ILE A 32 4.36 -3.90 -0.61
CA ILE A 32 4.05 -3.10 0.57
C ILE A 32 3.42 -4.02 1.62
N TRP A 33 4.08 -4.14 2.77
CA TRP A 33 3.59 -4.97 3.86
C TRP A 33 2.34 -4.36 4.50
N MET A 34 1.26 -5.13 4.54
CA MET A 34 -0.03 -4.70 5.07
C MET A 34 -0.72 -5.91 5.77
N PRO A 35 -0.77 -5.95 7.11
CA PRO A 35 -1.20 -7.16 7.86
C PRO A 35 -2.60 -7.68 7.53
N MET A 36 -3.50 -6.78 7.16
CA MET A 36 -4.91 -7.11 6.86
C MET A 36 -5.13 -7.56 5.41
N LEU A 37 -4.14 -7.36 4.54
CA LEU A 37 -4.22 -7.69 3.12
C LEU A 37 -3.63 -9.09 2.91
N LYS A 38 -4.48 -10.09 2.69
CA LYS A 38 -4.06 -11.45 2.33
C LYS A 38 -3.64 -11.58 0.86
#